data_AF-U9U1L6-F1
#
_entry.id   AF-U9U1L6-F1
#
_cell.length_a   1.000
_cell.length_b   1.000
_cell.length_c   1.000
_cell.angle_alpha   90.00
_cell.angle_beta   90.00
_cell.angle_gamma   90.00
#
_symmetry.space_group_name_H-M   'P 1'
#
loop_
_entity.id
_entity.type
_entity.pdbx_description
1 polymer ?
#
loop_
_entity_poly.entity_id
_entity_poly.type
_entity_poly.pdbx_seq_one_letter_code
_entity_poly.pdbx_strand_id
1 'polypeptide(L)'
;MVKPYLSEHDLTVPIKSLPETKRIVCLFYITILSDHIPGIDQQNWIDFGFCSCKFGSDHLGEIEERRLADLYKELIIQEDCKVDEFHDAYLSGTILDLLRKYCSSNNCNWLSENKIEVRGHNQPNKSVYDLKQYALSESARLVPSVNVDYGFINCRTESEKRQLKHTYRKLIKTPRFDPRDLHYACIAGKTFDYVRSILPNEGLKANLFKNPYPLKEID
;
A
#
# COMPACT_ATOMS: atom_id res chain seq x y z
N MET A 1 -15.27 -18.29 9.56
CA MET A 1 -13.92 -17.96 10.04
C MET A 1 -13.91 -16.68 10.87
N VAL A 2 -14.46 -15.56 10.40
CA VAL A 2 -14.52 -14.31 11.20
C VAL A 2 -15.49 -14.32 12.40
N LYS A 3 -16.50 -15.21 12.41
CA LYS A 3 -17.56 -15.25 13.42
C LYS A 3 -17.09 -15.16 14.89
N PRO A 4 -16.03 -15.88 15.34
CA PRO A 4 -15.57 -15.79 16.73
C PRO A 4 -15.08 -14.39 17.17
N TYR A 5 -14.81 -13.51 16.21
CA TYR A 5 -14.28 -12.17 16.42
C TYR A 5 -15.33 -11.07 16.24
N LEU A 6 -16.57 -11.43 15.91
CA LEU A 6 -17.69 -10.50 15.79
C LEU A 6 -18.35 -10.28 17.15
N SER A 7 -18.91 -9.07 17.34
CA SER A 7 -19.76 -8.79 18.49
C SER A 7 -21.05 -9.63 18.44
N GLU A 8 -21.71 -9.79 19.59
CA GLU A 8 -23.01 -10.47 19.66
C GLU A 8 -24.04 -9.84 18.71
N HIS A 9 -24.04 -8.51 18.59
CA HIS A 9 -24.91 -7.81 17.67
C HIS A 9 -24.61 -8.18 16.21
N ASP A 10 -23.35 -8.13 15.78
CA ASP A 10 -22.98 -8.40 14.39
C ASP A 10 -23.17 -9.87 13.99
N LEU A 11 -23.15 -10.80 14.96
CA LEU A 11 -23.45 -12.22 14.72
C LEU A 11 -24.89 -12.45 14.25
N THR A 12 -25.82 -11.56 14.61
CA THR A 12 -27.25 -11.69 14.29
C THR A 12 -27.63 -11.15 12.92
N VAL A 13 -26.72 -10.42 12.27
CA VAL A 13 -26.98 -9.77 10.97
C VAL A 13 -26.07 -10.31 9.87
N PRO A 14 -26.52 -10.36 8.61
CA PRO A 14 -25.64 -10.69 7.50
C PRO A 14 -24.50 -9.69 7.36
N ILE A 15 -23.27 -10.12 7.05
CA ILE A 15 -22.12 -9.21 6.85
C ILE A 15 -22.44 -8.13 5.82
N LYS A 16 -23.20 -8.46 4.76
CA LYS A 16 -23.61 -7.50 3.71
C LYS A 16 -24.44 -6.32 4.22
N SER A 17 -25.11 -6.44 5.37
CA SER A 17 -25.89 -5.35 5.96
C SER A 17 -25.09 -4.49 6.96
N LEU A 18 -23.85 -4.86 7.29
CA LEU A 18 -22.97 -4.03 8.11
C LEU A 18 -22.54 -2.77 7.34
N PRO A 19 -22.14 -1.69 8.04
CA PRO A 19 -21.53 -0.51 7.42
C PRO A 19 -20.35 -0.88 6.52
N GLU A 20 -20.14 -0.12 5.44
CA GLU A 20 -19.10 -0.44 4.43
C GLU A 20 -17.70 -0.61 5.02
N THR A 21 -17.29 0.30 5.88
CA THR A 21 -16.01 0.25 6.60
C THR A 21 -15.86 -1.00 7.44
N LYS A 22 -16.96 -1.49 8.03
CA LYS A 22 -16.96 -2.70 8.84
C LYS A 22 -16.91 -3.95 7.97
N ARG A 23 -17.57 -3.93 6.81
CA ARG A 23 -17.43 -5.00 5.79
C ARG A 23 -16.00 -5.12 5.29
N ILE A 24 -15.32 -3.99 5.07
CA ILE A 24 -13.90 -3.95 4.70
C ILE A 24 -13.04 -4.70 5.72
N VAL A 25 -13.23 -4.41 7.02
CA VAL A 25 -12.54 -5.10 8.11
C VAL A 25 -12.91 -6.59 8.18
N CYS A 26 -14.19 -6.94 8.08
CA CYS A 26 -14.63 -8.34 8.07
C CYS A 26 -13.99 -9.14 6.92
N LEU A 27 -13.93 -8.56 5.71
CA LEU A 27 -13.29 -9.20 4.55
C LEU A 27 -11.80 -9.37 4.79
N PHE A 28 -11.14 -8.38 5.38
CA PHE A 28 -9.73 -8.49 5.76
C PHE A 28 -9.47 -9.62 6.76
N TYR A 29 -10.28 -9.73 7.82
CA TYR A 29 -10.20 -10.83 8.77
C TYR A 29 -10.37 -12.19 8.08
N ILE A 30 -11.32 -12.32 7.16
CA ILE A 30 -11.50 -13.55 6.37
C ILE A 30 -10.23 -13.87 5.58
N THR A 31 -9.66 -12.89 4.88
CA THR A 31 -8.42 -13.05 4.10
C THR A 31 -7.25 -13.54 4.97
N ILE A 32 -6.96 -12.85 6.08
CA ILE A 32 -5.84 -13.18 6.96
C ILE A 32 -6.02 -14.53 7.65
N LEU A 33 -7.23 -14.81 8.17
CA LEU A 33 -7.52 -16.08 8.83
C LEU A 33 -7.44 -17.27 7.86
N SER A 34 -7.63 -17.02 6.56
CA SER A 34 -7.48 -18.03 5.50
C SER A 34 -6.05 -18.19 4.99
N ASP A 35 -5.04 -17.60 5.65
CA ASP A 35 -3.63 -17.66 5.21
C ASP A 35 -3.37 -17.01 3.84
N HIS A 36 -4.18 -16.00 3.51
CA HIS A 36 -4.00 -15.18 2.31
C HIS A 36 -3.60 -13.75 2.68
N ILE A 37 -3.02 -13.04 1.72
CA ILE A 37 -2.79 -11.60 1.78
C ILE A 37 -3.84 -10.86 0.93
N PRO A 38 -4.15 -9.60 1.22
CA PRO A 38 -4.97 -8.78 0.33
C PRO A 38 -4.38 -8.72 -1.08
N GLY A 39 -5.24 -8.82 -2.10
CA GLY A 39 -4.81 -8.68 -3.49
C GLY A 39 -4.34 -7.25 -3.78
N ILE A 40 -3.33 -7.09 -4.65
CA ILE A 40 -2.74 -5.77 -4.98
C ILE A 40 -3.81 -4.77 -5.46
N ASP A 41 -4.86 -5.22 -6.14
CA ASP A 41 -5.96 -4.41 -6.66
C ASP A 41 -7.03 -4.05 -5.62
N GLN A 42 -6.91 -4.56 -4.39
CA GLN A 42 -7.86 -4.30 -3.31
C GLN A 42 -7.44 -3.09 -2.48
N GLN A 43 -8.41 -2.30 -2.02
CA GLN A 43 -8.17 -1.15 -1.15
C GLN A 43 -7.46 -1.55 0.15
N ASN A 44 -7.77 -2.73 0.69
CA ASN A 44 -7.14 -3.28 1.89
C ASN A 44 -5.62 -3.46 1.76
N TRP A 45 -5.10 -3.68 0.54
CA TRP A 45 -3.67 -3.76 0.30
C TRP A 45 -2.98 -2.41 0.53
N ILE A 46 -3.67 -1.31 0.22
CA ILE A 46 -3.18 0.04 0.52
C ILE A 46 -3.45 0.38 1.99
N ASP A 47 -4.71 0.31 2.43
CA ASP A 47 -5.14 0.80 3.74
C ASP A 47 -4.44 0.06 4.88
N PHE A 48 -4.26 -1.26 4.77
CA PHE A 48 -3.62 -2.06 5.81
C PHE A 48 -2.11 -2.23 5.62
N GLY A 49 -1.50 -1.42 4.74
CA GLY A 49 -0.06 -1.19 4.70
C GLY A 49 0.79 -2.16 3.89
N PHE A 50 0.19 -3.15 3.24
CA PHE A 50 0.91 -4.06 2.32
C PHE A 50 1.58 -3.30 1.17
N CYS A 51 1.00 -2.18 0.74
CA CYS A 51 1.61 -1.29 -0.26
C CYS A 51 2.98 -0.73 0.15
N SER A 52 3.25 -0.61 1.46
CA SER A 52 4.50 -0.07 2.02
C SER A 52 5.64 -1.09 2.10
N CYS A 53 5.31 -2.39 1.99
CA CYS A 53 6.29 -3.46 1.88
C CYS A 53 7.12 -3.33 0.59
N LYS A 54 8.39 -3.69 0.66
CA LYS A 54 9.26 -3.77 -0.52
C LYS A 54 8.93 -5.02 -1.33
N PHE A 55 9.19 -4.94 -2.63
CA PHE A 55 9.08 -6.11 -3.49
C PHE A 55 10.15 -7.12 -3.08
N GLY A 56 9.73 -8.30 -2.64
CA GLY A 56 10.61 -9.36 -2.15
C GLY A 56 11.50 -9.93 -3.25
N SER A 57 12.58 -10.61 -2.85
CA SER A 57 13.47 -11.35 -3.75
C SER A 57 13.01 -12.78 -4.03
N ASP A 58 11.91 -13.21 -3.44
CA ASP A 58 11.30 -14.51 -3.73
C ASP A 58 10.60 -14.52 -5.09
N HIS A 59 10.22 -15.72 -5.51
CA HIS A 59 9.50 -15.95 -6.77
C HIS A 59 8.20 -15.13 -6.92
N LEU A 60 7.53 -14.79 -5.82
CA LEU A 60 6.30 -14.00 -5.83
C LEU A 60 6.53 -12.51 -5.53
N GLY A 61 7.64 -12.17 -4.87
CA GLY A 61 7.94 -10.81 -4.42
C GLY A 61 7.16 -10.38 -3.19
N GLU A 62 6.66 -11.33 -2.40
CA GLU A 62 5.67 -11.11 -1.34
C GLU A 62 6.21 -11.38 0.07
N ILE A 63 7.51 -11.65 0.27
CA ILE A 63 8.05 -12.00 1.60
C ILE A 63 7.64 -11.00 2.69
N GLU A 64 7.81 -9.70 2.46
CA GLU A 64 7.46 -8.68 3.45
C GLU A 64 5.94 -8.56 3.66
N GLU A 65 5.16 -8.72 2.59
CA GLU A 65 3.69 -8.70 2.64
C GLU A 65 3.16 -9.90 3.44
N ARG A 66 3.76 -11.08 3.28
CA ARG A 66 3.44 -12.27 4.09
C ARG A 66 3.80 -12.08 5.54
N ARG A 67 4.98 -11.53 5.83
CA ARG A 67 5.37 -11.20 7.20
C ARG A 67 4.39 -10.22 7.85
N LEU A 68 3.91 -9.21 7.12
CA LEU A 68 2.89 -8.31 7.63
C LEU A 68 1.55 -9.03 7.88
N ALA A 69 1.14 -9.94 7.00
CA ALA A 69 -0.05 -10.77 7.23
C ALA A 69 0.07 -11.65 8.47
N ASP A 70 1.25 -12.22 8.73
CA ASP A 70 1.51 -13.00 9.95
C ASP A 70 1.34 -12.14 11.20
N LEU A 71 1.79 -10.87 11.19
CA LEU A 71 1.56 -9.93 12.31
C LEU A 71 0.09 -9.64 12.55
N TYR A 72 -0.69 -9.42 11.48
CA TYR A 72 -2.14 -9.28 11.61
C TYR A 72 -2.79 -10.56 12.13
N LYS A 73 -2.30 -11.73 11.73
CA LYS A 73 -2.79 -13.02 12.20
C LYS A 73 -2.48 -13.24 13.68
N GLU A 74 -1.29 -12.86 14.14
CA GLU A 74 -0.91 -12.85 15.56
C GLU A 74 -1.87 -11.96 16.36
N LEU A 75 -2.09 -10.71 15.91
CA LEU A 75 -3.04 -9.79 16.54
C LEU A 75 -4.46 -10.38 16.64
N ILE A 76 -4.96 -11.00 15.57
CA ILE A 76 -6.32 -11.55 15.54
C ILE A 76 -6.44 -12.80 16.42
N ILE A 77 -5.49 -13.73 16.32
CA ILE A 77 -5.61 -15.05 16.95
C ILE A 77 -5.06 -15.06 18.38
N GLN A 78 -3.85 -14.53 18.59
CA GLN A 78 -3.17 -14.62 19.88
C GLN A 78 -3.72 -13.61 20.87
N GLU A 79 -4.02 -12.40 20.39
CA GLU A 79 -4.54 -11.30 21.24
C GLU A 79 -6.06 -11.19 21.18
N ASP A 80 -6.73 -12.11 20.49
CA ASP A 80 -8.19 -12.16 20.33
C ASP A 80 -8.82 -10.82 19.90
N CYS A 81 -8.09 -10.04 19.07
CA CYS A 81 -8.50 -8.71 18.64
C CYS A 81 -9.83 -8.77 17.88
N LYS A 82 -10.88 -8.18 18.46
CA LYS A 82 -12.23 -8.21 17.90
C LYS A 82 -12.37 -7.27 16.71
N VAL A 83 -13.33 -7.58 15.84
CA VAL A 83 -13.62 -6.78 14.65
C VAL A 83 -13.96 -5.33 15.02
N ASP A 84 -14.67 -5.11 16.13
CA ASP A 84 -15.04 -3.76 16.58
C ASP A 84 -13.82 -2.94 17.00
N GLU A 85 -12.91 -3.53 17.78
CA GLU A 85 -11.65 -2.88 18.18
C GLU A 85 -10.80 -2.51 16.96
N PHE A 86 -10.65 -3.43 16.01
CA PHE A 86 -9.90 -3.17 14.78
C PHE A 86 -10.61 -2.13 13.90
N HIS A 87 -11.94 -2.18 13.83
CA HIS A 87 -12.74 -1.23 13.05
C HIS A 87 -12.64 0.19 13.63
N ASP A 88 -12.67 0.34 14.95
CA ASP A 88 -12.44 1.63 15.62
C ASP A 88 -11.01 2.14 15.37
N ALA A 89 -10.01 1.25 15.41
CA ALA A 89 -8.63 1.58 15.05
C ALA A 89 -8.52 2.01 13.57
N TYR A 90 -9.27 1.37 12.67
CA TYR A 90 -9.32 1.76 11.25
C TYR A 90 -9.98 3.13 11.05
N LEU A 91 -11.08 3.40 11.72
CA LEU A 91 -11.75 4.70 11.63
C LEU A 91 -10.91 5.84 12.21
N SER A 92 -10.18 5.57 13.29
CA SER A 92 -9.31 6.56 13.95
C SER A 92 -7.91 6.66 13.36
N GLY A 93 -7.51 5.71 12.50
CA GLY A 93 -6.17 5.67 11.91
C GLY A 93 -5.07 5.21 12.87
N THR A 94 -5.41 4.35 13.83
CA THR A 94 -4.52 3.86 14.90
C THR A 94 -4.20 2.37 14.79
N ILE A 95 -4.48 1.71 13.65
CA ILE A 95 -4.17 0.28 13.43
C ILE A 95 -2.68 -0.02 13.67
N LEU A 96 -1.78 0.88 13.26
CA LEU A 96 -0.35 0.66 13.48
C LEU A 96 0.00 0.67 14.97
N ASP A 97 -0.69 1.48 15.77
CA ASP A 97 -0.53 1.50 17.22
C ASP A 97 -1.08 0.22 17.84
N LEU A 98 -2.19 -0.31 17.31
CA LEU A 98 -2.74 -1.60 17.68
C LEU A 98 -1.73 -2.73 17.41
N LEU A 99 -1.15 -2.79 16.20
CA LEU A 99 -0.08 -3.75 15.89
C LEU A 99 1.12 -3.60 16.82
N ARG A 100 1.53 -2.36 17.13
CA ARG A 100 2.69 -2.07 18.00
C ARG A 100 2.46 -2.46 19.45
N LYS A 101 1.24 -2.31 19.94
CA LYS A 101 0.85 -2.67 21.30
C LYS A 101 0.99 -4.16 21.57
N TYR A 102 0.79 -4.97 20.53
CA TYR A 102 0.61 -6.41 20.62
C TYR A 102 1.72 -7.23 19.96
N CYS A 103 2.63 -6.60 19.21
CA CYS A 103 3.77 -7.31 18.64
C CYS A 103 4.83 -7.69 19.69
N SER A 104 5.51 -8.81 19.44
CA SER A 104 6.78 -9.10 20.11
C SER A 104 7.83 -8.03 19.76
N SER A 105 8.84 -7.83 20.61
CA SER A 105 9.89 -6.80 20.38
C SER A 105 10.56 -6.90 19.01
N ASN A 106 10.83 -8.13 18.54
CA ASN A 106 11.39 -8.38 17.21
C ASN A 106 10.44 -7.93 16.08
N ASN A 107 9.14 -8.17 16.25
CA ASN A 107 8.11 -7.80 15.28
C ASN A 107 7.90 -6.27 15.26
N CYS A 108 7.92 -5.62 16.42
CA CYS A 108 7.82 -4.16 16.53
C CYS A 108 9.03 -3.44 15.90
N ASN A 109 10.23 -4.00 16.09
CA ASN A 109 11.45 -3.50 15.43
C ASN A 109 11.31 -3.62 13.92
N TRP A 110 10.86 -4.77 13.40
CA TRP A 110 10.67 -4.97 11.97
C TRP A 110 9.69 -3.98 11.34
N LEU A 111 8.54 -3.70 11.98
CA LEU A 111 7.58 -2.69 11.51
C LEU A 111 8.24 -1.31 11.36
N SER A 112 9.10 -0.95 12.32
CA SER A 112 9.77 0.36 12.37
C SER A 112 10.93 0.45 11.36
N GLU A 113 11.78 -0.57 11.30
CA GLU A 113 12.91 -0.66 10.38
C GLU A 113 12.48 -0.65 8.91
N ASN A 114 11.37 -1.33 8.61
CA ASN A 114 10.80 -1.38 7.25
C ASN A 114 9.84 -0.22 6.97
N LYS A 115 9.64 0.66 7.97
CA LYS A 115 8.84 1.88 7.91
C LYS A 115 7.44 1.58 7.38
N ILE A 116 6.81 0.53 7.91
CA ILE A 116 5.47 0.12 7.49
C ILE A 116 4.49 1.25 7.79
N GLU A 117 3.71 1.63 6.78
CA GLU A 117 2.71 2.67 6.87
C GLU A 117 1.33 2.04 6.72
N VAL A 118 0.46 2.25 7.72
CA VAL A 118 -0.94 1.81 7.70
C VAL A 118 -1.81 3.05 7.73
N ARG A 119 -2.95 3.00 7.04
CA ARG A 119 -3.86 4.14 6.89
C ARG A 119 -5.22 3.84 7.50
N GLY A 120 -5.77 4.86 8.14
CA GLY A 120 -7.17 4.88 8.54
C GLY A 120 -8.10 5.19 7.36
N HIS A 121 -9.39 4.99 7.61
CA HIS A 121 -10.45 5.32 6.67
C HIS A 121 -10.39 6.79 6.25
N ASN A 122 -10.44 7.06 4.94
CA ASN A 122 -10.36 8.40 4.34
C ASN A 122 -9.09 9.23 4.66
N GLN A 123 -8.05 8.63 5.24
CA GLN A 123 -6.78 9.34 5.42
C GLN A 123 -6.05 9.51 4.08
N PRO A 124 -5.34 10.62 3.85
CA PRO A 124 -4.58 10.82 2.61
C PRO A 124 -3.53 9.72 2.42
N ASN A 125 -3.23 9.40 1.15
CA ASN A 125 -2.24 8.40 0.76
C ASN A 125 -1.05 9.05 0.07
N LYS A 126 0.15 8.49 0.23
CA LYS A 126 1.26 8.84 -0.66
C LYS A 126 0.95 8.26 -2.03
N SER A 127 0.92 9.11 -3.06
CA SER A 127 0.60 8.71 -4.44
C SER A 127 1.51 7.60 -4.99
N VAL A 128 2.70 7.39 -4.40
CA VAL A 128 3.60 6.30 -4.77
C VAL A 128 3.01 4.91 -4.53
N TYR A 129 2.13 4.76 -3.54
CA TYR A 129 1.49 3.48 -3.26
C TYR A 129 0.44 3.16 -4.31
N ASP A 130 -0.30 4.18 -4.78
CA ASP A 130 -1.19 4.06 -5.94
C ASP A 130 -0.39 3.78 -7.23
N LEU A 131 0.78 4.39 -7.39
CA LEU A 131 1.70 4.06 -8.50
C LEU A 131 2.15 2.61 -8.43
N LYS A 132 2.52 2.13 -7.24
CA LYS A 132 2.96 0.74 -7.02
C LYS A 132 1.84 -0.23 -7.42
N GLN A 133 0.61 0.02 -6.97
CA GLN A 133 -0.58 -0.74 -7.37
C GLN A 133 -0.78 -0.70 -8.89
N TYR A 134 -0.77 0.49 -9.49
CA TYR A 134 -0.97 0.66 -10.94
C TYR A 134 0.09 -0.05 -11.79
N ALA A 135 1.35 -0.01 -11.38
CA ALA A 135 2.46 -0.62 -12.12
C ALA A 135 2.54 -2.15 -11.94
N LEU A 136 2.13 -2.67 -10.79
CA LEU A 136 2.17 -4.09 -10.48
C LEU A 136 0.93 -4.85 -10.94
N SER A 137 -0.24 -4.22 -10.95
CA SER A 137 -1.51 -4.82 -11.37
C SER A 137 -1.87 -4.48 -12.82
N GLU A 138 -2.45 -5.44 -13.54
CA GLU A 138 -3.05 -5.19 -14.86
C GLU A 138 -4.50 -4.70 -14.78
N SER A 139 -5.20 -4.93 -13.67
CA SER A 139 -6.57 -4.48 -13.45
C SER A 139 -6.66 -3.06 -12.86
N ALA A 140 -5.60 -2.61 -12.19
CA ALA A 140 -5.57 -1.30 -11.53
C ALA A 140 -5.71 -0.14 -12.53
N ARG A 141 -6.59 0.80 -12.20
CA ARG A 141 -6.81 2.00 -13.02
C ARG A 141 -5.77 3.07 -12.69
N LEU A 142 -5.44 3.89 -13.69
CA LEU A 142 -4.61 5.06 -13.47
C LEU A 142 -5.40 6.14 -12.72
N VAL A 143 -5.01 6.44 -11.49
CA VAL A 143 -5.64 7.49 -10.67
C VAL A 143 -5.04 8.87 -10.98
N PRO A 144 -5.78 9.97 -10.73
CA PRO A 144 -5.32 11.33 -11.06
C PRO A 144 -3.98 11.73 -10.44
N SER A 145 -3.74 11.39 -9.18
CA SER A 145 -2.48 11.67 -8.48
C SER A 145 -1.30 11.02 -9.21
N VAL A 146 -1.41 9.73 -9.53
CA VAL A 146 -0.38 9.00 -10.28
C VAL A 146 -0.20 9.58 -11.68
N ASN A 147 -1.29 9.98 -12.33
CA ASN A 147 -1.26 10.55 -13.67
C ASN A 147 -0.38 11.81 -13.73
N VAL A 148 -0.48 12.67 -12.71
CA VAL A 148 0.24 13.95 -12.62
C VAL A 148 1.64 13.75 -12.02
N ASP A 149 1.72 13.15 -10.84
CA ASP A 149 2.94 13.07 -10.01
C ASP A 149 4.07 12.31 -10.71
N TYR A 150 3.69 11.24 -11.43
CA TYR A 150 4.60 10.31 -12.08
C TYR A 150 4.57 10.41 -13.61
N GLY A 151 4.02 11.50 -14.13
CA GLY A 151 4.30 11.94 -15.49
C GLY A 151 3.54 11.22 -16.62
N PHE A 152 2.55 10.38 -16.30
CA PHE A 152 1.71 9.76 -17.32
C PHE A 152 0.90 10.79 -18.11
N ILE A 153 0.60 11.95 -17.53
CA ILE A 153 -0.04 13.09 -18.22
C ILE A 153 0.82 13.64 -19.37
N ASN A 154 2.14 13.40 -19.35
CA ASN A 154 3.05 13.85 -20.40
C ASN A 154 3.13 12.86 -21.58
N CYS A 155 2.56 11.65 -21.46
CA CYS A 155 2.52 10.68 -22.54
C CYS A 155 1.53 11.11 -23.63
N ARG A 156 1.95 11.08 -24.89
CA ARG A 156 1.09 11.43 -26.04
C ARG A 156 0.42 10.23 -26.68
N THR A 157 0.92 9.03 -26.38
CA THR A 157 0.43 7.78 -26.96
C THR A 157 0.26 6.71 -25.90
N GLU A 158 -0.63 5.75 -26.15
CA GLU A 158 -0.78 4.55 -25.31
C GLU A 158 0.48 3.68 -25.28
N SER A 159 1.34 3.78 -26.30
CA SER A 159 2.64 3.10 -26.30
C SER A 159 3.60 3.72 -25.28
N GLU A 160 3.68 5.05 -25.23
CA GLU A 160 4.48 5.77 -24.22
C GLU A 160 3.96 5.49 -22.81
N LYS A 161 2.63 5.48 -22.62
CA LYS A 161 2.00 5.16 -21.34
C LYS A 161 2.35 3.75 -20.86
N ARG A 162 2.26 2.76 -21.76
CA ARG A 162 2.67 1.37 -21.49
C ARG A 162 4.16 1.25 -21.18
N GLN A 163 5.01 1.96 -21.92
CA GLN A 163 6.45 1.97 -21.66
C GLN A 163 6.78 2.57 -20.30
N LEU A 164 6.15 3.69 -19.93
CA LEU A 164 6.34 4.33 -18.62
C LEU A 164 5.85 3.43 -17.48
N LYS A 165 4.68 2.78 -17.64
CA LYS A 165 4.19 1.76 -16.69
C LYS A 165 5.22 0.63 -16.52
N HIS A 166 5.80 0.14 -17.62
CA HIS A 166 6.83 -0.89 -17.59
C HIS A 166 8.12 -0.43 -16.87
N THR A 167 8.57 0.80 -17.12
CA THR A 167 9.70 1.39 -16.40
C THR A 167 9.47 1.42 -14.89
N TYR A 168 8.30 1.90 -14.44
CA TYR A 168 7.95 1.89 -13.01
C TYR A 168 7.84 0.47 -12.45
N ARG A 169 7.27 -0.48 -13.19
CA ARG A 169 7.25 -1.90 -12.79
C ARG A 169 8.66 -2.45 -12.57
N LYS A 170 9.60 -2.15 -13.47
CA LYS A 170 11.01 -2.56 -13.35
C LYS A 170 11.68 -1.89 -12.16
N LEU A 171 11.41 -0.60 -11.95
CA LEU A 171 11.92 0.16 -10.81
C LEU A 171 11.47 -0.48 -9.49
N ILE A 172 10.17 -0.73 -9.34
CA ILE A 172 9.57 -1.29 -8.11
C ILE A 172 10.16 -2.65 -7.75
N LYS A 173 10.46 -3.48 -8.76
CA LYS A 173 11.04 -4.82 -8.58
C LYS A 173 12.55 -4.81 -8.33
N THR A 174 13.19 -3.64 -8.33
CA THR A 174 14.63 -3.54 -8.08
C THR A 174 14.88 -3.52 -6.56
N PRO A 175 15.80 -4.35 -6.01
CA PRO A 175 16.01 -4.42 -4.56
C PRO A 175 16.39 -3.11 -3.86
N ARG A 176 16.98 -2.15 -4.59
CA ARG A 176 17.36 -0.82 -4.10
C ARG A 176 16.19 0.16 -4.02
N PHE A 177 15.03 -0.18 -4.58
CA PHE A 177 13.88 0.72 -4.62
C PHE A 177 13.19 0.79 -3.28
N ASP A 178 12.88 2.02 -2.86
CA ASP A 178 12.00 2.31 -1.73
C ASP A 178 10.88 3.24 -2.21
N PRO A 179 9.59 2.88 -2.04
CA PRO A 179 8.48 3.74 -2.45
C PRO A 179 8.56 5.14 -1.86
N ARG A 180 9.00 5.28 -0.60
CA ARG A 180 9.04 6.58 0.09
C ARG A 180 10.07 7.50 -0.54
N ASP A 181 11.23 6.96 -0.93
CA ASP A 181 12.29 7.75 -1.57
C ASP A 181 11.82 8.30 -2.93
N LEU A 182 11.08 7.50 -3.72
CA LEU A 182 10.47 7.98 -4.96
C LEU A 182 9.41 9.07 -4.70
N HIS A 183 8.60 8.94 -3.65
CA HIS A 183 7.63 9.96 -3.28
C HIS A 183 8.31 11.28 -2.89
N TYR A 184 9.38 11.24 -2.09
CA TYR A 184 10.14 12.44 -1.74
C TYR A 184 10.85 13.04 -2.95
N ALA A 185 11.41 12.22 -3.84
CA ALA A 185 11.96 12.69 -5.10
C ALA A 185 10.89 13.36 -5.98
N CYS A 186 9.66 12.84 -5.99
CA CYS A 186 8.54 13.42 -6.70
C CYS A 186 8.20 14.82 -6.19
N ILE A 187 8.02 14.98 -4.87
CA ILE A 187 7.74 16.28 -4.23
C ILE A 187 8.91 17.27 -4.42
N ALA A 188 10.15 16.77 -4.52
CA ALA A 188 11.32 17.59 -4.79
C ALA A 188 11.50 17.96 -6.27
N GLY A 189 10.64 17.51 -7.19
CA GLY A 189 10.79 17.70 -8.64
C GLY A 189 11.95 16.90 -9.25
N LYS A 190 12.41 15.83 -8.58
CA LYS A 190 13.60 15.02 -8.91
C LYS A 190 13.26 13.58 -9.32
N THR A 191 12.03 13.32 -9.76
CA THR A 191 11.57 11.98 -10.17
C THR A 191 12.50 11.36 -11.21
N PHE A 192 12.88 12.11 -12.26
CA PHE A 192 13.77 11.61 -13.32
C PHE A 192 15.13 11.15 -12.77
N ASP A 193 15.77 11.99 -11.95
CA ASP A 193 17.09 11.72 -11.39
C ASP A 193 17.07 10.49 -10.49
N TYR A 194 16.03 10.35 -9.66
CA TYR A 194 15.83 9.17 -8.83
C TYR A 194 15.69 7.90 -9.68
N VAL A 195 14.79 7.88 -10.66
CA VAL A 195 14.58 6.71 -11.53
C VAL A 195 15.86 6.35 -12.28
N ARG A 196 16.57 7.36 -12.82
CA ARG A 196 17.84 7.18 -13.54
C ARG A 196 18.95 6.61 -12.65
N SER A 197 19.00 7.00 -11.38
CA SER A 197 20.01 6.49 -10.43
C SER A 197 19.87 4.98 -10.17
N ILE A 198 18.64 4.45 -10.21
CA ILE A 198 18.36 3.03 -9.99
C ILE A 198 18.42 2.25 -11.31
N LEU A 199 17.95 2.86 -12.40
CA LEU A 199 17.87 2.28 -13.75
C LEU A 199 18.70 3.08 -14.78
N PRO A 200 20.04 3.12 -14.66
CA PRO A 200 20.89 4.00 -15.49
C PRO A 200 20.91 3.62 -16.98
N ASN A 201 20.61 2.36 -17.31
CA ASN A 201 20.66 1.83 -18.67
C ASN A 201 19.30 1.87 -19.39
N GLU A 202 18.25 2.37 -18.74
CA GLU A 202 16.95 2.55 -19.38
C GLU A 202 16.95 3.79 -20.29
N GLY A 203 16.30 3.67 -21.45
CA GLY A 203 16.13 4.77 -22.41
C GLY A 203 15.12 5.82 -21.95
N LEU A 204 15.35 6.41 -20.77
CA LEU A 204 14.43 7.32 -20.09
C LEU A 204 14.32 8.66 -20.82
N LYS A 205 13.11 9.06 -21.18
CA LYS A 205 12.81 10.37 -21.75
C LYS A 205 12.52 11.37 -20.62
N ALA A 206 13.44 12.30 -20.34
CA ALA A 206 13.33 13.23 -19.22
C ALA A 206 12.03 14.07 -19.21
N ASN A 207 11.51 14.42 -20.39
CA ASN A 207 10.27 15.17 -20.52
C ASN A 207 9.03 14.43 -19.99
N LEU A 208 9.05 13.09 -19.92
CA LEU A 208 7.93 12.32 -19.38
C LEU A 208 7.83 12.45 -17.86
N PHE A 209 8.93 12.68 -17.15
CA PHE A 209 8.98 12.70 -15.68
C PHE A 209 8.72 14.09 -15.08
N LYS A 210 8.34 15.08 -15.89
CA LYS A 210 8.00 16.42 -15.41
C LYS A 210 6.70 16.36 -14.61
N ASN A 211 6.69 17.01 -13.47
CA ASN A 211 5.51 17.13 -12.61
C ASN A 211 5.43 18.59 -12.08
N PRO A 212 4.34 19.00 -11.41
CA PRO A 212 4.17 20.39 -10.98
C PRO A 212 5.00 20.77 -9.74
N TYR A 213 5.82 19.84 -9.20
CA TYR A 213 6.56 20.04 -7.97
C TYR A 213 7.98 20.59 -8.20
N PRO A 214 8.59 21.27 -7.21
CA PRO A 214 7.97 21.70 -5.96
C PRO A 214 6.89 22.76 -6.22
N LEU A 215 5.76 22.66 -5.50
CA LEU A 215 4.74 23.70 -5.56
C LEU A 215 5.35 24.97 -5.00
N LYS A 216 5.25 26.09 -5.73
CA LYS A 216 5.65 27.38 -5.19
C LYS A 216 4.77 27.70 -3.98
N GLU A 217 5.35 28.28 -2.95
CA GLU A 217 4.54 28.88 -1.88
C GLU A 217 3.61 29.90 -2.53
N ILE A 218 2.33 29.81 -2.18
CA ILE A 218 1.34 30.81 -2.57
C ILE A 218 1.54 31.94 -1.57
N ASP A 219 2.16 33.04 -2.01
CA ASP A 219 2.22 34.30 -1.25
C ASP A 219 0.81 34.85 -0.95
#